data_AF-A0A2V3PVH0-F1
#
_entry.id   AF-A0A2V3PVH0-F1
#
_cell.length_a   1.000
_cell.length_b   1.000
_cell.length_c   1.000
_cell.angle_alpha   90.00
_cell.angle_beta   90.00
_cell.angle_gamma   90.00
#
_symmetry.space_group_name_H-M   'P 1'
#
loop_
_entity.id
_entity.type
_entity.pdbx_description
1 polymer ?
#
loop_
_entity_poly.entity_id
_entity_poly.type
_entity_poly.pdbx_seq_one_letter_code
_entity_poly.pdbx_strand_id
1 'polypeptide(L)'
;MKSKYTSLLRFETIIIIFILVAFSLTWISWGKLIVTGWDLPSLYKKTTKISNTIMFFSKKDSPHLAYVFYIVPLLGLLSAIFLFKMKYRTANFILLLTSALGIFVSLYMYVYFISSKMFKLSNAGGGIHLLLFVSTVGLIWSFVYCSRKKKSVNENISPETIGEPDSQLYEKEMD
;
A
#
# COMPACT_ATOMS: atom_id res chain seq x y z
N MET A 1 25.70 -16.95 -4.27
CA MET A 1 25.16 -16.28 -3.05
C MET A 1 24.90 -14.78 -3.20
N LYS A 2 25.66 -14.00 -3.98
CA LYS A 2 25.52 -12.52 -4.11
C LYS A 2 24.15 -12.01 -4.60
N SER A 3 23.42 -12.76 -5.43
CA SER A 3 22.14 -12.33 -6.04
C SER A 3 20.97 -12.17 -5.05
N LYS A 4 20.95 -12.91 -3.93
CA LYS A 4 19.87 -12.81 -2.94
C LYS A 4 19.98 -11.54 -2.08
N TYR A 5 21.20 -11.11 -1.76
CA TYR A 5 21.43 -9.93 -0.92
C TYR A 5 21.17 -8.61 -1.65
N THR A 6 21.45 -8.54 -2.96
CA THR A 6 21.07 -7.37 -3.77
C THR A 6 19.55 -7.25 -3.96
N SER A 7 18.79 -8.32 -3.74
CA SER A 7 17.31 -8.26 -3.69
C SER A 7 16.78 -7.54 -2.43
N LEU A 8 17.56 -7.52 -1.33
CA LEU A 8 17.18 -6.86 -0.07
C LEU A 8 17.48 -5.36 -0.04
N LEU A 9 18.46 -4.89 -0.83
CA LEU A 9 18.79 -3.47 -0.99
C LEU A 9 17.92 -2.78 -2.06
N ARG A 10 16.67 -3.22 -2.17
CA ARG A 10 15.73 -2.69 -3.14
C ARG A 10 14.87 -1.60 -2.52
N PHE A 11 14.48 -0.65 -3.36
CA PHE A 11 13.66 0.47 -2.95
C PHE A 11 12.31 0.02 -2.33
N GLU A 12 11.74 -1.08 -2.84
CA GLU A 12 10.54 -1.69 -2.28
C GLU A 12 10.72 -2.13 -0.82
N THR A 13 11.87 -2.72 -0.49
CA THR A 13 12.18 -3.16 0.88
C THR A 13 12.30 -1.96 1.81
N ILE A 14 12.90 -0.87 1.34
CA ILE A 14 13.00 0.38 2.10
C ILE A 14 11.59 0.91 2.42
N ILE A 15 10.69 0.97 1.44
CA ILE A 15 9.29 1.39 1.65
C ILE A 15 8.61 0.52 2.73
N ILE A 16 8.76 -0.80 2.66
CA ILE A 16 8.16 -1.73 3.63
C ILE A 16 8.71 -1.47 5.05
N ILE A 17 10.02 -1.27 5.20
CA ILE A 17 10.63 -0.94 6.49
C ILE A 17 10.05 0.35 7.04
N PHE A 18 9.96 1.40 6.21
CA PHE A 18 9.40 2.67 6.65
C PHE A 18 7.92 2.58 7.04
N ILE A 19 7.12 1.72 6.40
CA ILE A 19 5.74 1.43 6.81
C ILE A 19 5.71 0.82 8.22
N LEU A 20 6.59 -0.15 8.51
CA LEU A 20 6.67 -0.76 9.84
C LEU A 20 7.12 0.26 10.90
N VAL A 21 8.12 1.10 10.57
CA VAL A 21 8.56 2.20 11.44
C VAL A 21 7.43 3.19 11.70
N ALA A 22 6.63 3.54 10.68
CA ALA A 22 5.49 4.42 10.83
C ALA A 22 4.47 3.88 11.85
N PHE A 23 4.23 2.57 11.88
CA PHE A 23 3.35 1.93 12.89
C PHE A 23 3.94 1.93 14.30
N SER A 24 5.26 1.88 14.44
CA SER A 24 5.94 1.94 15.75
C SER A 24 6.04 3.37 16.31
N LEU A 25 5.87 4.39 15.47
CA LEU A 25 5.84 5.79 15.91
C LEU A 25 4.52 6.13 16.62
N THR A 26 4.51 7.28 17.29
CA THR A 26 3.30 7.86 17.86
C THR A 26 2.33 8.24 16.74
N TRP A 27 1.09 7.79 16.86
CA TRP A 27 -0.04 8.11 15.98
C TRP A 27 -0.98 9.12 16.63
N ILE A 28 -1.23 8.99 17.94
CA ILE A 28 -2.03 9.95 18.69
C ILE A 28 -1.19 10.42 19.87
N SER A 29 -1.03 11.74 19.97
CA SER A 29 -0.43 12.41 21.12
C SER A 29 -1.48 13.31 21.76
N TRP A 30 -1.93 12.96 22.96
CA TRP A 30 -2.89 13.76 23.71
C TRP A 30 -2.48 13.91 25.16
N GLY A 31 -1.78 15.01 25.46
CA GLY A 31 -1.21 15.24 26.78
C GLY A 31 -0.20 14.14 27.14
N LYS A 32 -0.53 13.31 28.14
CA LYS A 32 0.28 12.13 28.54
C LYS A 32 -0.09 10.83 27.80
N LEU A 33 -1.19 10.84 27.04
CA LEU A 33 -1.63 9.66 26.29
C LEU A 33 -0.89 9.62 24.95
N ILE A 34 0.08 8.71 24.87
CA ILE A 34 0.88 8.44 23.68
C ILE A 34 0.45 7.08 23.17
N VAL A 35 0.05 7.04 21.90
CA VAL A 35 -0.48 5.84 21.26
C VAL A 35 0.33 5.56 20.03
N THR A 36 0.83 4.33 19.91
CA THR A 36 1.48 3.85 18.70
C THR A 36 0.46 3.27 17.72
N GLY A 37 0.86 3.13 16.45
CA GLY A 37 0.08 2.45 15.41
C GLY A 37 -0.37 1.04 15.82
N TRP A 38 0.48 0.34 16.59
CA TRP A 38 0.19 -0.99 17.08
C TRP A 38 -0.88 -1.03 18.18
N ASP A 39 -1.02 0.05 18.94
CA ASP A 39 -1.92 0.13 20.10
C ASP A 39 -3.32 0.64 19.76
N LEU A 40 -3.60 1.06 18.52
CA LEU A 40 -4.92 1.59 18.12
C LEU A 40 -6.09 0.65 18.49
N PRO A 41 -6.01 -0.67 18.24
CA PRO A 41 -7.10 -1.58 18.59
C PRO A 41 -7.28 -1.78 20.09
N SER A 42 -6.21 -1.60 20.88
CA SER A 42 -6.30 -1.62 22.34
C SER A 42 -7.06 -0.39 22.87
N LEU A 43 -6.92 0.78 22.22
CA LEU A 43 -7.75 1.95 22.52
C LEU A 43 -9.20 1.69 22.17
N TYR A 44 -9.47 1.10 21.01
CA TYR A 44 -10.84 0.77 20.61
C TYR A 44 -11.55 -0.09 21.66
N LYS A 45 -10.87 -1.12 22.19
CA LYS A 45 -11.39 -1.99 23.26
C LYS A 45 -11.55 -1.26 24.61
N LYS A 46 -10.67 -0.31 24.93
CA LYS A 46 -10.72 0.45 26.20
C LYS A 46 -11.80 1.53 26.17
N THR A 47 -11.97 2.24 25.05
CA THR A 47 -13.00 3.28 24.90
C THR A 47 -14.39 2.66 24.84
N THR A 48 -14.58 1.53 24.16
CA THR A 48 -15.88 0.83 24.12
C THR A 48 -16.34 0.30 25.48
N LYS A 49 -15.44 -0.06 26.41
CA LYS A 49 -15.82 -0.46 27.79
C LYS A 49 -16.22 0.70 28.70
N ILE A 50 -15.65 1.88 28.48
CA ILE A 50 -15.91 3.09 29.29
C ILE A 50 -17.12 3.86 28.74
N SER A 51 -17.60 3.49 27.54
CA SER A 51 -18.49 4.32 26.75
C SER A 51 -19.76 3.59 26.28
N ASN A 52 -20.62 3.23 27.23
CA ASN A 52 -22.07 3.24 26.94
C ASN A 52 -22.63 4.68 27.05
N THR A 53 -21.79 5.67 27.37
CA THR A 53 -22.19 7.06 27.68
C THR A 53 -21.63 8.09 26.70
N ILE A 54 -20.72 7.73 25.79
CA ILE A 54 -20.11 8.68 24.87
C ILE A 54 -20.25 8.14 23.43
N MET A 55 -20.80 8.96 22.54
CA MET A 55 -21.00 8.69 21.12
C MET A 55 -19.67 8.56 20.36
N PHE A 56 -18.79 7.63 20.74
CA PHE A 56 -17.47 7.46 20.11
C PHE A 56 -17.50 6.61 18.86
N PHE A 57 -18.57 5.84 18.69
CA PHE A 57 -18.89 5.02 17.54
C PHE A 57 -20.40 4.85 17.63
N SER A 58 -21.16 5.49 16.74
CA SER A 58 -22.60 5.21 16.66
C SER A 58 -22.76 3.70 16.44
N LYS A 59 -23.91 3.14 16.84
CA LYS A 59 -24.35 1.73 16.85
C LYS A 59 -23.99 0.84 15.62
N LYS A 60 -23.31 1.39 14.61
CA LYS A 60 -22.93 0.83 13.32
C LYS A 60 -21.43 0.59 13.11
N ASP A 61 -20.52 1.13 13.93
CA ASP A 61 -19.09 0.89 13.72
C ASP A 61 -18.67 -0.44 14.34
N SER A 62 -18.53 -1.42 13.46
CA SER A 62 -18.21 -2.79 13.81
C SER A 62 -16.79 -2.90 14.38
N PRO A 63 -16.54 -3.77 15.39
CA PRO A 63 -15.19 -4.08 15.89
C PRO A 63 -14.22 -4.55 14.79
N HIS A 64 -14.72 -4.90 13.60
CA HIS A 64 -13.92 -5.21 12.43
C HIS A 64 -13.07 -4.04 11.93
N LEU A 65 -13.49 -2.78 12.17
CA LEU A 65 -12.75 -1.59 11.70
C LEU A 65 -11.36 -1.49 12.35
N ALA A 66 -11.22 -1.93 13.60
CA ALA A 66 -9.93 -1.93 14.31
C ALA A 66 -8.90 -2.87 13.67
N TYR A 67 -9.34 -3.96 13.05
CA TYR A 67 -8.44 -4.91 12.38
C TYR A 67 -7.91 -4.38 11.05
N VAL A 68 -8.59 -3.42 10.42
CA VAL A 68 -8.17 -2.83 9.14
C VAL A 68 -6.81 -2.15 9.25
N PHE A 69 -6.49 -1.55 10.41
CA PHE A 69 -5.19 -0.93 10.65
C PHE A 69 -4.02 -1.93 10.56
N TYR A 70 -4.18 -3.16 11.06
CA TYR A 70 -3.13 -4.18 11.00
C TYR A 70 -2.94 -4.81 9.62
N ILE A 71 -3.91 -4.65 8.72
CA ILE A 71 -3.79 -5.19 7.35
C ILE A 71 -2.63 -4.52 6.60
N VAL A 72 -2.37 -3.23 6.85
CA VAL A 72 -1.30 -2.47 6.19
C VAL A 72 0.10 -3.07 6.48
N PRO A 73 0.56 -3.19 7.74
CA PRO A 73 1.87 -3.77 8.02
C PRO A 73 1.93 -5.26 7.62
N LEU A 74 0.81 -6.00 7.72
CA LEU A 74 0.76 -7.41 7.33
C LEU A 74 0.94 -7.61 5.82
N LEU A 75 0.30 -6.78 4.99
CA LEU A 75 0.52 -6.80 3.54
C LEU A 75 1.93 -6.35 3.16
N GLY A 76 2.50 -5.38 3.90
CA GLY A 76 3.91 -4.99 3.73
C GLY A 76 4.87 -6.16 3.96
N LEU A 77 4.69 -6.91 5.05
CA LEU A 77 5.46 -8.14 5.32
C LEU A 77 5.24 -9.20 4.24
N LEU A 78 4.00 -9.36 3.78
CA LEU A 78 3.68 -10.31 2.71
C LEU A 78 4.41 -9.93 1.40
N SER A 79 4.45 -8.64 1.05
CA SER A 79 5.23 -8.14 -0.08
C SER A 79 6.72 -8.47 0.06
N ALA A 80 7.30 -8.28 1.25
CA ALA A 80 8.69 -8.63 1.52
C ALA A 80 8.99 -10.13 1.32
N ILE A 81 8.08 -11.02 1.74
CA ILE A 81 8.19 -12.48 1.51
C ILE A 81 8.22 -12.78 0.01
N PHE A 82 7.35 -12.14 -0.77
CA PHE A 82 7.33 -12.32 -2.24
C PHE A 82 8.57 -11.74 -2.93
N LEU A 83 9.14 -10.63 -2.44
CA LEU A 83 10.42 -10.10 -2.90
C LEU A 83 11.54 -11.11 -2.65
N PHE A 84 11.59 -11.71 -1.46
CA PHE A 84 12.60 -12.72 -1.11
C PHE A 84 12.49 -13.98 -1.98
N LYS A 85 11.26 -14.36 -2.37
CA LYS A 85 11.00 -15.47 -3.30
C LYS A 85 11.21 -15.10 -4.79
N MET A 86 11.81 -13.94 -5.09
CA MET A 86 12.04 -13.42 -6.46
C MET A 86 10.74 -13.24 -7.29
N LYS A 87 9.56 -13.21 -6.66
CA LYS A 87 8.26 -13.03 -7.33
C LYS A 87 7.91 -11.54 -7.43
N TYR A 88 8.74 -10.78 -8.14
CA TYR A 88 8.71 -9.32 -8.15
C TYR A 88 7.38 -8.72 -8.63
N ARG A 89 6.70 -9.33 -9.61
CA ARG A 89 5.40 -8.84 -10.10
C ARG A 89 4.34 -8.91 -8.99
N THR A 90 4.27 -10.02 -8.29
CA THR A 90 3.34 -10.24 -7.17
C THR A 90 3.69 -9.34 -5.99
N ALA A 91 4.98 -9.24 -5.66
CA ALA A 91 5.44 -8.34 -4.60
C ALA A 91 5.05 -6.88 -4.85
N ASN A 92 5.25 -6.37 -6.07
CA ASN A 92 4.91 -5.00 -6.43
C ASN A 92 3.38 -4.76 -6.42
N PHE A 93 2.59 -5.74 -6.84
CA PHE A 93 1.12 -5.65 -6.73
C PHE A 93 0.65 -5.59 -5.27
N ILE A 94 1.23 -6.41 -4.40
CA ILE A 94 0.94 -6.37 -2.96
C ILE A 94 1.41 -5.05 -2.34
N LEU A 95 2.58 -4.54 -2.74
CA LEU A 95 3.09 -3.25 -2.29
C LEU A 95 2.19 -2.08 -2.72
N LEU A 96 1.66 -2.13 -3.94
CA LEU A 96 0.67 -1.17 -4.44
C LEU A 96 -0.59 -1.19 -3.58
N LEU A 97 -1.12 -2.38 -3.29
CA LEU A 97 -2.30 -2.52 -2.43
C LEU A 97 -2.01 -2.02 -1.00
N THR A 98 -0.84 -2.36 -0.46
CA THR A 98 -0.37 -1.89 0.85
C THR A 98 -0.32 -0.37 0.90
N SER A 99 0.24 0.25 -0.15
CA SER A 99 0.38 1.70 -0.26
C SER A 99 -0.99 2.39 -0.38
N ALA A 100 -1.90 1.84 -1.18
CA ALA A 100 -3.26 2.36 -1.29
C ALA A 100 -4.00 2.32 0.06
N LEU A 101 -3.91 1.20 0.77
CA LEU A 101 -4.50 1.05 2.11
C LEU A 101 -3.82 1.96 3.14
N GLY A 102 -2.50 2.14 3.07
CA GLY A 102 -1.76 3.06 3.94
C GLY A 102 -2.21 4.51 3.79
N ILE A 103 -2.47 4.97 2.56
CA ILE A 103 -3.06 6.29 2.29
C ILE A 103 -4.48 6.35 2.87
N PHE A 104 -5.32 5.34 2.59
CA PHE A 104 -6.69 5.28 3.10
C PHE A 104 -6.75 5.36 4.63
N VAL A 105 -5.92 4.58 5.32
CA VAL A 105 -5.81 4.60 6.79
C VAL A 105 -5.35 5.96 7.30
N SER A 106 -4.36 6.58 6.64
CA SER A 106 -3.87 7.90 7.04
C SER A 106 -4.95 8.97 6.88
N LEU A 107 -5.66 8.98 5.74
CA LEU A 107 -6.77 9.90 5.49
C LEU A 107 -7.92 9.70 6.46
N TYR A 108 -8.29 8.44 6.75
CA TYR A 108 -9.29 8.11 7.76
C TYR A 108 -8.93 8.72 9.11
N MET A 109 -7.67 8.59 9.55
CA MET A 109 -7.21 9.18 10.80
C MET A 109 -7.25 10.71 10.78
N TYR A 110 -6.91 11.35 9.66
CA TYR A 110 -7.04 12.81 9.54
C TYR A 110 -8.50 13.28 9.63
N VAL A 111 -9.40 12.61 8.90
CA VAL A 111 -10.84 12.89 8.99
C VAL A 111 -11.34 12.70 10.41
N TYR A 112 -10.85 11.68 11.11
CA TYR A 112 -11.14 11.44 12.52
C TYR A 112 -10.68 12.60 13.42
N PHE A 113 -9.46 13.11 13.25
CA PHE A 113 -8.97 14.27 14.01
C PHE A 113 -9.67 15.59 13.68
N ILE A 114 -10.25 15.72 12.50
CA ILE A 114 -11.03 16.91 12.12
C ILE A 114 -12.44 16.83 12.68
N SER A 115 -13.06 15.64 12.64
CA SER A 115 -14.46 15.44 13.02
C SER A 115 -14.65 15.21 14.52
N SER A 116 -13.61 14.77 15.22
CA SER A 116 -13.69 14.47 16.65
C SER A 116 -13.62 15.75 17.50
N LYS A 117 -14.51 15.86 18.50
CA LYS A 117 -14.45 16.94 19.50
C LYS A 117 -13.28 16.77 20.49
N MET A 118 -12.75 15.56 20.62
CA MET A 118 -11.74 15.20 21.64
C MET A 118 -10.30 15.36 21.13
N PHE A 119 -10.07 15.05 19.86
CA PHE A 119 -8.74 15.09 19.26
C PHE A 119 -8.71 16.16 18.19
N LYS A 120 -7.75 17.08 18.27
CA LYS A 120 -7.49 18.08 17.22
C LYS A 120 -6.44 17.54 16.26
N LEU A 121 -6.33 18.17 15.09
CA LEU A 121 -5.27 17.84 14.11
C LEU A 121 -3.85 17.96 14.70
N SER A 122 -3.64 18.85 15.68
CA SER A 122 -2.39 18.98 16.44
C SER A 122 -1.98 17.73 17.21
N ASN A 123 -2.91 16.81 17.44
CA ASN A 123 -2.69 15.57 18.16
C ASN A 123 -2.24 14.43 17.24
N ALA A 124 -2.23 14.65 15.93
CA ALA A 124 -1.71 13.69 14.96
C ALA A 124 -0.20 13.51 15.19
N GLY A 125 0.19 12.28 15.53
CA GLY A 125 1.59 11.93 15.73
C GLY A 125 2.31 11.67 14.40
N GLY A 126 3.65 11.70 14.46
CA GLY A 126 4.51 11.54 13.28
C GLY A 126 4.31 10.22 12.51
N GLY A 127 3.79 9.17 13.16
CA GLY A 127 3.50 7.90 12.49
C GLY A 127 2.47 8.01 11.36
N ILE A 128 1.45 8.84 11.52
CA ILE A 128 0.40 9.02 10.49
C ILE A 128 0.95 9.83 9.31
N HIS A 129 1.72 10.88 9.60
CA HIS A 129 2.40 11.69 8.57
C HIS A 129 3.41 10.83 7.78
N LEU A 130 4.21 10.03 8.47
CA LEU A 130 5.19 9.16 7.83
C LEU A 130 4.49 8.08 6.99
N LEU A 131 3.41 7.46 7.50
CA LEU A 131 2.66 6.47 6.75
C LEU A 131 2.09 7.07 5.46
N LEU A 132 1.51 8.27 5.52
CA LEU A 132 0.97 8.95 4.33
C LEU A 132 2.07 9.23 3.30
N PHE A 133 3.20 9.77 3.76
CA PHE A 133 4.33 10.10 2.90
C PHE A 133 4.89 8.85 2.20
N VAL A 134 5.23 7.83 2.99
CA VAL A 134 5.83 6.58 2.49
C VAL A 134 4.87 5.83 1.58
N SER A 135 3.58 5.83 1.91
CA SER A 135 2.56 5.19 1.07
C SER A 135 2.36 5.93 -0.25
N THR A 136 2.42 7.26 -0.27
CA THR A 136 2.39 8.05 -1.51
C THR A 136 3.60 7.73 -2.40
N VAL A 137 4.80 7.71 -1.82
CA VAL A 137 6.03 7.34 -2.53
C VAL A 137 5.96 5.91 -3.06
N GLY A 138 5.48 4.96 -2.25
CA GLY A 138 5.32 3.56 -2.63
C GLY A 138 4.31 3.37 -3.77
N LEU A 139 3.21 4.13 -3.76
CA LEU A 139 2.20 4.09 -4.81
C LEU A 139 2.74 4.62 -6.13
N ILE A 140 3.43 5.77 -6.11
CA ILE A 140 4.10 6.36 -7.29
C ILE A 140 5.14 5.38 -7.85
N TRP A 141 6.00 4.81 -6.98
CA TRP A 141 7.01 3.84 -7.38
C TRP A 141 6.39 2.61 -8.06
N SER A 142 5.37 2.04 -7.42
CA SER A 142 4.67 0.85 -7.93
C SER A 142 4.02 1.12 -9.28
N PHE A 143 3.46 2.31 -9.47
CA PHE A 143 2.84 2.75 -10.73
C PHE A 143 3.88 2.94 -11.84
N VAL A 144 5.01 3.59 -11.55
CA VAL A 144 6.12 3.77 -12.50
C VAL A 144 6.68 2.41 -12.93
N TYR A 145 6.86 1.47 -11.98
CA TYR A 145 7.34 0.13 -12.28
C TYR A 145 6.40 -0.64 -13.21
N CYS A 146 5.08 -0.58 -12.98
CA CYS A 146 4.09 -1.19 -13.86
C CYS A 146 4.09 -0.58 -15.27
N SER A 147 4.20 0.74 -15.37
CA SER A 147 4.23 1.46 -16.65
C SER A 147 5.47 1.15 -17.49
N ARG A 148 6.66 1.05 -16.86
CA ARG A 148 7.92 0.70 -17.57
C ARG A 148 7.87 -0.70 -18.19
N LYS A 149 7.29 -1.68 -17.50
CA LYS A 149 7.12 -3.04 -18.04
C LYS A 149 6.14 -3.11 -19.21
N LYS A 150 5.10 -2.26 -19.22
CA LYS A 150 4.15 -2.21 -20.34
C LYS A 150 4.83 -1.67 -21.61
N LYS A 151 5.73 -0.69 -21.46
CA LYS A 151 6.49 -0.12 -22.58
C LYS A 151 7.46 -1.13 -23.21
N SER A 152 8.20 -1.90 -22.40
CA SER A 152 9.12 -2.93 -22.91
C SER A 152 8.42 -4.11 -23.62
N VAL A 153 7.13 -4.35 -23.33
CA VAL A 153 6.35 -5.37 -24.05
C VAL A 153 5.87 -4.84 -25.39
N ASN A 154 5.46 -3.57 -25.48
CA ASN A 154 5.03 -2.95 -26.74
C ASN A 154 6.19 -2.70 -27.71
N GLU A 155 7.40 -2.43 -27.23
CA GLU A 155 8.59 -2.27 -28.09
C GLU A 155 9.08 -3.60 -28.71
N ASN A 156 8.63 -4.75 -28.20
CA ASN A 156 8.93 -6.07 -28.77
C ASN A 156 7.85 -6.58 -29.75
N ILE A 157 6.81 -5.78 -30.01
CA ILE A 157 5.83 -6.04 -31.08
C ILE A 157 6.17 -5.05 -32.20
N SER A 158 7.26 -5.34 -32.92
CA SER A 158 7.56 -4.67 -34.19
C SER A 158 6.51 -5.09 -35.22
N PRO A 159 5.94 -4.16 -36.00
CA PRO A 159 4.97 -4.46 -37.04
C PRO A 159 5.68 -5.04 -38.27
N GLU A 160 6.13 -6.29 -38.19
CA GLU A 160 6.73 -7.01 -39.32
C GLU A 160 5.93 -8.26 -39.71
N THR A 161 4.69 -8.39 -39.22
CA THR A 161 3.81 -9.55 -39.50
C THR A 161 2.48 -9.16 -40.14
N ILE A 162 2.43 -8.03 -40.83
CA ILE A 162 1.28 -7.65 -41.69
C ILE A 162 1.85 -7.04 -42.96
N GLY A 163 2.21 -7.87 -43.92
CA GLY A 163 2.86 -7.39 -45.14
C GLY A 163 3.20 -8.47 -46.14
N GLU A 164 2.26 -9.37 -46.44
CA GLU A 164 2.34 -10.14 -47.68
C GLU A 164 0.92 -10.32 -48.24
N PRO A 165 0.51 -9.54 -49.27
CA PRO A 165 -0.68 -9.85 -50.03
C PRO A 165 -0.37 -11.09 -50.87
N ASP A 166 -1.10 -12.16 -50.58
CA ASP A 166 -1.09 -13.41 -51.32
C ASP A 166 -1.76 -13.18 -52.70
N SER A 167 -1.03 -12.57 -53.62
CA SER A 167 -1.43 -12.33 -55.01
C SER A 167 -0.42 -12.93 -55.98
N GLN A 168 0.00 -14.18 -55.73
CA GLN A 168 0.69 -15.02 -56.72
C GLN A 168 0.13 -16.44 -56.79
N LEU A 169 -1.16 -16.59 -56.50
CA LEU A 169 -1.90 -17.82 -56.76
C LEU A 169 -2.41 -17.79 -58.22
N TYR A 170 -1.62 -18.45 -59.10
CA TYR A 170 -2.05 -19.06 -60.37
C TYR A 170 -2.45 -18.14 -61.54
N GLU A 171 -1.46 -17.43 -62.11
CA GLU A 171 -1.41 -17.13 -63.56
C GLU A 171 -0.61 -18.25 -64.27
N LYS A 172 -1.02 -19.51 -64.07
CA LYS A 172 -0.38 -20.68 -64.69
C LYS A 172 -1.38 -21.80 -64.97
N GLU A 173 -2.51 -21.44 -65.57
CA GLU A 173 -3.40 -22.35 -66.31
C GLU A 173 -3.97 -21.57 -67.49
N MET A 174 -3.14 -21.35 -68.51
CA MET A 174 -3.54 -21.13 -69.91
C MET A 174 -2.26 -20.95 -70.72
N ASP A 175 -1.68 -22.09 -71.13
CA ASP A 175 -0.94 -22.31 -72.39
C ASP A 175 -0.59 -23.80 -72.52
#